data_AF-A0A7Z9K5J8-F1
#
_entry.id   AF-A0A7Z9K5J8-F1
#
_cell.length_a   1.000
_cell.length_b   1.000
_cell.length_c   1.000
_cell.angle_alpha   90.00
_cell.angle_beta   90.00
_cell.angle_gamma   90.00
#
_symmetry.space_group_name_H-M   'P 1'
#
loop_
_entity.id
_entity.type
_entity.pdbx_description
1 polymer ?
#
loop_
_entity_poly.entity_id
_entity_poly.type
_entity_poly.pdbx_seq_one_letter_code
_entity_poly.pdbx_strand_id
1 'polypeptide(L)' 'MNDLTHIDAEGNAVMVNVSAKNITERTATAAGSVYMLPETLNSL' A
#
# COMPACT_ATOMS: atom_id res chain seq x y z
N MET A 1 16.08 3.32 14.84
CA MET A 1 14.78 4.04 14.89
C MET A 1 14.06 3.73 13.59
N ASN A 2 12.77 3.38 13.65
CA ASN A 2 11.97 3.06 12.47
C ASN A 2 11.20 4.33 12.09
N ASP A 3 11.90 5.27 11.43
CA ASP A 3 11.31 6.57 11.09
C ASP A 3 10.24 6.39 10.00
N LEU A 4 9.06 6.98 10.22
CA LEU A 4 7.99 6.99 9.24
C LEU A 4 8.37 7.94 8.10
N THR A 5 8.11 7.52 6.85
CA THR A 5 8.41 8.36 5.69
C THR A 5 7.18 9.06 5.14
N HIS A 6 5.99 8.49 5.31
CA HIS A 6 4.73 9.05 4.80
C HIS A 6 3.98 9.90 5.86
N ILE A 7 4.56 10.04 7.06
CA ILE A 7 3.99 10.79 8.18
C ILE A 7 5.07 11.74 8.71
N ASP A 8 4.73 13.01 8.90
CA ASP A 8 5.64 14.02 9.48
C ASP A 8 5.74 13.95 11.00
N ALA A 9 6.52 14.85 11.62
CA ALA A 9 6.76 14.87 13.06
C ALA A 9 5.52 15.29 13.86
N GLU A 10 4.62 16.04 13.24
CA GLU A 10 3.35 16.51 13.77
C GLU A 10 2.23 15.46 13.62
N GLY A 11 2.48 14.37 12.90
CA GLY A 11 1.54 13.26 12.69
C GLY A 11 0.65 13.43 11.44
N ASN A 12 0.92 14.40 10.58
CA ASN A 12 0.18 14.58 9.34
C ASN A 12 0.72 13.65 8.24
N ALA A 13 -0.17 13.24 7.32
CA ALA A 13 0.24 12.51 6.14
C ALA A 13 0.95 13.43 5.13
N VAL A 14 2.11 13.01 4.66
CA VAL A 14 2.94 13.75 3.69
C VAL A 14 3.38 12.85 2.54
N MET A 15 3.50 13.42 1.34
CA MET A 15 4.06 12.72 0.19
C MET A 15 5.59 12.83 0.21
N VAL A 16 6.28 11.68 0.15
CA VAL A 16 7.75 11.65 0.12
C VAL A 16 8.26 12.21 -1.21
N ASN A 17 9.16 13.19 -1.15
CA ASN A 17 9.91 13.63 -2.32
C ASN A 17 10.87 12.52 -2.79
N VAL A 18 10.64 11.99 -3.99
CA VAL A 18 11.45 10.93 -4.60
C VAL A 18 12.28 11.40 -5.80
N SER A 19 12.32 12.70 -6.09
CA SER A 19 12.96 13.27 -7.29
C SER A 19 14.46 13.01 -7.38
N ALA A 20 15.13 12.80 -6.24
CA ALA A 20 16.56 12.48 -6.19
C ALA A 20 16.86 10.97 -6.36
N LYS A 21 15.84 10.12 -6.46
CA LYS A 21 16.05 8.66 -6.61
C LYS A 21 16.38 8.33 -8.07
N ASN A 22 17.30 7.38 -8.24
CA ASN A 22 17.63 6.87 -9.56
C ASN A 22 16.41 6.19 -10.22
N ILE A 23 16.23 6.48 -11.51
CA ILE A 23 15.23 5.82 -12.33
C ILE A 23 15.63 4.35 -12.50
N THR A 24 14.73 3.45 -12.14
CA THR A 24 14.88 1.99 -12.22
C THR A 24 13.54 1.41 -12.63
N GLU A 25 13.55 0.34 -13.42
CA GLU A 25 12.32 -0.39 -13.73
C GLU A 25 11.88 -1.15 -12.47
N ARG A 26 10.61 -0.99 -12.08
CA ARG A 26 10.05 -1.61 -10.87
C ARG A 26 8.68 -2.16 -11.18
N THR A 27 8.44 -3.41 -10.81
CA THR A 27 7.14 -4.08 -10.91
C THR A 27 6.77 -4.69 -9.57
N ALA A 28 5.48 -4.77 -9.30
CA ALA A 28 4.94 -5.45 -8.13
C ALA A 28 3.61 -6.12 -8.52
N THR A 29 3.37 -7.32 -8.00
CA THR A 29 2.11 -8.04 -8.15
C THR A 29 1.52 -8.25 -6.77
N ALA A 30 0.23 -7.94 -6.62
CA ALA A 30 -0.53 -8.16 -5.39
C ALA A 30 -1.65 -9.18 -5.64
N ALA A 31 -1.98 -9.96 -4.61
CA ALA A 31 -3.11 -10.87 -4.60
C ALA A 31 -3.91 -10.66 -3.31
N GLY A 32 -5.20 -10.94 -3.35
CA GLY A 32 -6.10 -10.86 -2.21
C GLY A 32 -7.09 -12.02 -2.23
N SER A 33 -7.71 -12.30 -1.08
CA SER A 33 -8.74 -13.34 -0.96
C SER A 33 -9.89 -12.80 -0.14
N VAL A 34 -11.11 -13.16 -0.55
CA VAL A 34 -12.33 -12.83 0.18
C VAL A 34 -12.89 -14.13 0.74
N TYR A 35 -13.01 -14.19 2.06
CA TYR A 35 -13.61 -15.31 2.76
C TYR A 35 -15.05 -14.95 3.07
N MET A 36 -15.98 -15.81 2.67
CA MET A 36 -17.42 -15.60 2.84
C MET A 36 -18.13 -16.93 3.07
N LEU A 37 -19.38 -16.85 3.52
CA LEU A 37 -20.23 -18.02 3.66
C LEU A 37 -20.61 -18.60 2.29
N PRO A 38 -20.86 -19.92 2.17
CA PRO A 38 -21.25 -20.54 0.90
C PRO A 38 -22.50 -19.91 0.29
N GLU A 39 -23.47 -19.50 1.12
CA GLU A 39 -24.70 -18.86 0.67
C GLU A 39 -24.42 -17.54 -0.06
N THR A 40 -23.39 -16.80 0.36
CA THR A 40 -22.98 -15.55 -0.31
C THR A 40 -22.44 -15.84 -1.70
N LEU A 41 -21.65 -16.91 -1.87
CA LEU A 41 -21.14 -17.32 -3.18
C LEU A 41 -22.25 -17.84 -4.09
N ASN A 42 -23.22 -18.58 -3.54
CA ASN A 42 -24.34 -19.16 -4.29
C ASN A 42 -25.40 -18.12 -4.72
N SER A 43 -25.32 -16.89 -4.20
CA SER A 43 -26.25 -15.81 -4.51
C SER A 43 -25.81 -14.90 -5.68
N LEU A 44 -24.65 -15.19 -6.28
CA LEU A 44 -24.13 -14.58 -7.51
C LEU A 44 -24.63 -15.35 -8.74
#